data_AF-A0A5C6CP88-F1
#
_entry.id   AF-A0A5C6CP88-F1
#
_cell.length_a   1.000
_cell.length_b   1.000
_cell.length_c   1.000
_cell.angle_alpha   90.00
_cell.angle_beta   90.00
_cell.angle_gamma   90.00
#
_symmetry.space_group_name_H-M   'P 1'
#
loop_
_entity.id
_entity.type
_entity.pdbx_description
1 polymer ?
#
loop_
_entity_poly.entity_id
_entity_poly.type
_entity_poly.pdbx_seq_one_letter_code
_entity_poly.pdbx_strand_id
1 'polypeptide(L)'
;MSKLRFAAAVLSIAVIPGLSNVQGQTTSDQPIVKPAPPAVEPGQPPTSPGESTDQPKGAQTDQDDRYEARRVSASAQKQQQGVTIKQALVQRLIKVNDAEIELAKLAQQKSDNDELKQFAQMIVQDHQALNQTLQQHAGHSASTRSHNAEADASTRNQPRTSEDRKGNAQAKQQDRWADAQSNRVPMEFCQIGEQACDFALKMTKDMLNQYEGQDFNMAYLGQQTVAHINLLSELKAIESAGPQELQPIVQQAATKVQAHLEQAKQLAKKLENDRKSRS
;
A
#
# COMPACT_ATOMS: atom_id res chain seq x y z
N MET A 1 -35.78 20.63 29.31
CA MET A 1 -34.36 20.31 29.54
C MET A 1 -34.07 18.92 29.01
N SER A 2 -33.49 18.80 27.81
CA SER A 2 -33.01 17.51 27.28
C SER A 2 -31.49 17.56 27.19
N LYS A 3 -30.82 16.77 28.04
CA LYS A 3 -29.37 16.61 28.04
C LYS A 3 -29.03 15.50 27.03
N LEU A 4 -28.94 15.83 25.74
CA LEU A 4 -28.31 14.91 24.78
C LEU A 4 -26.80 14.98 24.97
N ARG A 5 -26.24 13.92 25.55
CA ARG A 5 -24.80 13.69 25.61
C ARG A 5 -24.34 13.34 24.19
N PHE A 6 -23.46 14.16 23.64
CA PHE A 6 -22.80 13.94 22.35
C PHE A 6 -21.93 12.68 22.45
N ALA A 7 -22.42 11.56 21.92
CA ALA A 7 -21.57 10.43 21.58
C ALA A 7 -20.97 10.74 20.21
N ALA A 8 -19.77 11.35 20.20
CA ALA A 8 -18.94 11.35 19.00
C ALA A 8 -18.46 9.91 18.78
N ALA A 9 -19.22 9.14 18.00
CA ALA A 9 -18.76 7.85 17.50
C ALA A 9 -17.69 8.11 16.43
N VAL A 10 -16.47 8.41 16.88
CA VAL A 10 -15.30 8.44 16.02
C VAL A 10 -14.92 7.00 15.75
N LEU A 11 -15.31 6.50 14.57
CA LEU A 11 -14.80 5.23 14.05
C LEU A 11 -13.34 5.44 13.65
N SER A 12 -12.45 5.40 14.64
CA SER A 12 -11.02 5.27 14.42
C SER A 12 -10.77 3.86 13.88
N ILE A 13 -10.51 3.75 12.58
CA ILE A 13 -9.90 2.52 12.05
C ILE A 13 -8.53 2.43 12.68
N ALA A 14 -8.34 1.37 13.45
CA ALA A 14 -7.12 1.05 14.13
C ALA A 14 -5.95 1.05 13.15
N VAL A 15 -5.00 1.96 13.38
CA VAL A 15 -3.60 1.64 13.10
C VAL A 15 -3.30 0.45 14.02
N ILE A 16 -2.97 -0.71 13.45
CA ILE A 16 -2.40 -1.82 14.22
C ILE A 16 -0.90 -1.53 14.30
N PRO A 17 -0.36 -0.94 15.39
CA PRO A 17 1.06 -1.04 15.64
C PRO A 17 1.41 -2.52 15.87
N GLY A 18 2.53 -2.93 15.30
CA GLY A 18 2.94 -4.32 15.11
C GLY A 18 2.92 -5.22 16.34
N LEU A 19 2.85 -6.52 16.06
CA LEU A 19 3.15 -7.58 17.00
C LEU A 19 4.62 -7.49 17.43
N SER A 20 4.89 -6.75 18.51
CA SER A 20 6.11 -7.00 19.29
C SER A 20 5.86 -8.22 20.18
N ASN A 21 6.62 -9.28 19.95
CA ASN A 21 6.75 -10.38 20.89
C ASN A 21 7.27 -9.82 22.23
N VAL A 22 6.36 -9.64 23.19
CA VAL A 22 6.71 -9.49 24.61
C VAL A 22 6.44 -10.84 25.26
N GLN A 23 7.50 -11.62 25.46
CA GLN A 23 7.50 -12.73 26.40
C GLN A 23 7.45 -12.13 27.81
N GLY A 24 6.22 -12.00 28.33
CA GLY A 24 5.97 -11.79 29.75
C GLY A 24 6.29 -13.06 30.52
N GLN A 25 7.32 -13.00 31.36
CA GLN A 25 7.62 -13.97 32.40
C GLN A 25 6.39 -14.23 33.27
N THR A 26 5.95 -15.48 33.33
CA THR A 26 5.19 -15.99 34.47
C THR A 26 6.06 -17.02 35.16
N THR A 27 6.29 -16.78 36.45
CA THR A 27 7.02 -17.64 37.38
C THR A 27 6.09 -18.76 37.85
N SER A 28 6.55 -20.01 37.76
CA SER A 28 6.27 -21.06 38.76
C SER A 28 7.20 -22.25 38.53
N ASP A 29 7.78 -22.69 39.64
CA ASP A 29 8.88 -23.64 39.82
C ASP A 29 8.54 -25.10 39.51
N GLN A 30 9.61 -25.86 39.20
CA GLN A 30 9.83 -27.33 39.29
C GLN A 30 9.64 -28.22 38.03
N PRO A 31 10.35 -29.38 37.91
CA PRO A 31 11.73 -29.43 37.40
C PRO A 31 11.88 -30.32 36.15
N ILE A 32 13.02 -30.11 35.48
CA ILE A 32 13.47 -30.72 34.23
C ILE A 32 13.63 -32.24 34.31
N VAL A 33 13.07 -32.96 33.32
CA VAL A 33 13.60 -34.25 32.82
C VAL A 33 13.58 -34.24 31.29
N LYS A 34 14.76 -34.28 30.66
CA LYS A 34 14.94 -34.44 29.21
C LYS A 34 14.87 -35.93 28.84
N PRO A 35 14.18 -36.34 27.76
CA PRO A 35 14.43 -37.63 27.14
C PRO A 35 15.59 -37.54 26.12
N ALA A 36 16.56 -38.43 26.28
CA ALA A 36 17.67 -38.66 25.34
C ALA A 36 17.18 -39.37 24.05
N PRO A 37 17.86 -39.19 22.90
CA PRO A 37 17.59 -39.95 21.68
C PRO A 37 18.15 -41.39 21.79
N PRO A 38 17.50 -42.41 21.19
CA PRO A 38 18.05 -43.77 21.19
C PRO A 38 19.22 -43.91 20.21
N ALA A 39 20.10 -44.83 20.61
CA ALA A 39 21.43 -45.08 20.10
C ALA A 39 21.48 -45.77 18.72
N VAL A 40 22.62 -45.55 18.07
CA VAL A 40 23.13 -46.26 16.90
C VAL A 40 23.79 -47.57 17.37
N GLU A 41 23.50 -48.70 16.72
CA GLU A 41 24.33 -49.91 16.79
C GLU A 41 24.80 -50.35 15.38
N PRO A 42 26.00 -50.97 15.27
CA PRO A 42 26.73 -51.12 14.02
C PRO A 42 26.56 -52.51 13.37
N GLY A 43 26.52 -52.55 12.03
CA GLY A 43 26.58 -53.78 11.25
C GLY A 43 27.11 -53.52 9.84
N GLN A 44 28.29 -54.05 9.55
CA GLN A 44 29.03 -53.94 8.29
C GLN A 44 28.77 -55.19 7.39
N PRO A 45 29.33 -55.28 6.16
CA PRO A 45 28.62 -55.30 4.88
C PRO A 45 28.55 -56.70 4.22
N PRO A 46 28.10 -56.79 2.95
CA PRO A 46 28.81 -57.64 2.01
C PRO A 46 29.39 -56.87 0.81
N THR A 47 30.49 -57.43 0.35
CA THR A 47 31.46 -57.01 -0.66
C THR A 47 31.08 -57.35 -2.10
N SER A 48 31.34 -56.39 -3.02
CA SER A 48 31.95 -56.49 -4.38
C SER A 48 31.26 -57.33 -5.47
N PRO A 49 31.57 -57.17 -6.79
CA PRO A 49 32.66 -56.41 -7.44
C PRO A 49 32.13 -55.28 -8.37
N GLY A 50 32.85 -54.19 -8.64
CA GLY A 50 34.19 -54.14 -9.22
C GLY A 50 34.06 -54.00 -10.74
N GLU A 51 33.85 -52.78 -11.23
CA GLU A 51 34.26 -52.43 -12.60
C GLU A 51 34.77 -50.98 -12.60
N SER A 52 36.07 -50.88 -12.82
CA SER A 52 36.79 -49.63 -12.99
C SER A 52 37.01 -49.47 -14.48
N THR A 53 36.28 -48.57 -15.12
CA THR A 53 36.67 -48.03 -16.43
C THR A 53 36.21 -46.58 -16.54
N ASP A 54 37.21 -45.72 -16.64
CA ASP A 54 37.22 -44.40 -17.28
C ASP A 54 36.13 -43.38 -16.98
N GLN A 55 36.57 -42.29 -16.35
CA GLN A 55 36.02 -40.96 -16.53
C GLN A 55 35.83 -40.64 -18.03
N PRO A 56 34.71 -39.96 -18.34
CA PRO A 56 34.82 -38.66 -18.96
C PRO A 56 34.42 -37.62 -17.92
N LYS A 57 35.43 -36.87 -17.47
CA LYS A 57 35.29 -35.73 -16.58
C LYS A 57 34.63 -34.59 -17.37
N GLY A 58 33.29 -34.57 -17.43
CA GLY A 58 32.57 -33.51 -18.13
C GLY A 58 31.10 -33.81 -18.41
N ALA A 59 30.26 -33.90 -17.38
CA ALA A 59 28.79 -33.85 -17.57
C ALA A 59 27.98 -33.58 -16.28
N GLN A 60 28.57 -33.69 -15.08
CA GLN A 60 27.80 -33.57 -13.83
C GLN A 60 27.51 -32.13 -13.38
N THR A 61 28.28 -31.13 -13.83
CA THR A 61 28.06 -29.73 -13.43
C THR A 61 26.80 -29.14 -14.05
N ASP A 62 26.47 -29.49 -15.31
CA ASP A 62 25.37 -28.86 -16.06
C ASP A 62 23.97 -29.28 -15.56
N GLN A 63 23.85 -30.42 -14.85
CA GLN A 63 22.57 -30.92 -14.34
C GLN A 63 22.22 -30.36 -12.95
N ASP A 64 23.23 -30.25 -12.08
CA ASP A 64 23.11 -29.59 -10.77
C ASP A 64 22.93 -28.07 -10.92
N ASP A 65 23.66 -27.45 -11.87
CA ASP A 65 23.50 -26.03 -12.21
C ASP A 65 22.10 -25.73 -12.75
N ARG A 66 21.50 -26.64 -13.53
CA ARG A 66 20.11 -26.49 -14.01
C ARG A 66 19.07 -26.70 -12.93
N TYR A 67 19.31 -27.62 -11.99
CA TYR A 67 18.41 -27.83 -10.84
C TYR A 67 18.41 -26.60 -9.92
N GLU A 68 19.59 -26.10 -9.57
CA GLU A 68 19.73 -24.88 -8.76
C GLU A 68 19.21 -23.65 -9.51
N ALA A 69 19.49 -23.50 -10.81
CA ALA A 69 18.91 -22.42 -11.62
C ALA A 69 17.38 -22.48 -11.66
N ARG A 70 16.77 -23.68 -11.77
CA ARG A 70 15.31 -23.84 -11.75
C ARG A 70 14.71 -23.56 -10.38
N ARG A 71 15.39 -23.97 -9.31
CA ARG A 71 14.98 -23.74 -7.93
C ARG A 71 15.05 -22.26 -7.55
N VAL A 72 16.13 -21.58 -7.98
CA VAL A 72 16.31 -20.13 -7.88
C VAL A 72 15.30 -19.38 -8.76
N SER A 73 14.96 -19.90 -9.94
CA SER A 73 13.92 -19.31 -10.80
C SER A 73 12.52 -19.47 -10.19
N ALA A 74 12.22 -20.62 -9.57
CA ALA A 74 10.95 -20.87 -8.90
C ALA A 74 10.82 -20.05 -7.60
N SER A 75 11.90 -19.86 -6.83
CA SER A 75 11.91 -18.97 -5.67
C SER A 75 11.85 -17.48 -6.06
N ALA A 76 12.51 -17.09 -7.15
CA ALA A 76 12.40 -15.75 -7.74
C ALA A 76 10.99 -15.46 -8.29
N GLN A 77 10.33 -16.44 -8.93
CA GLN A 77 8.93 -16.32 -9.35
C GLN A 77 7.97 -16.21 -8.16
N LYS A 78 8.26 -16.90 -7.04
CA LYS A 78 7.47 -16.78 -5.81
C LYS A 78 7.68 -15.44 -5.09
N GLN A 79 8.85 -14.81 -5.25
CA GLN A 79 9.16 -13.45 -4.78
C GLN A 79 8.58 -12.33 -5.67
N GLN A 80 8.09 -12.65 -6.88
CA GLN A 80 7.51 -11.68 -7.82
C GLN A 80 6.03 -11.35 -7.58
N GLN A 81 5.38 -11.94 -6.57
CA GLN A 81 3.93 -11.80 -6.32
C GLN A 81 3.51 -10.55 -5.50
N GLY A 82 4.39 -9.56 -5.34
CA GLY A 82 4.10 -8.36 -4.54
C GLY A 82 4.27 -7.05 -5.32
N VAL A 83 3.55 -6.02 -4.92
CA VAL A 83 3.74 -4.64 -5.41
C VAL A 83 4.91 -3.98 -4.70
N THR A 84 5.54 -3.01 -5.34
CA THR A 84 6.55 -2.18 -4.67
C THR A 84 5.91 -1.37 -3.54
N ILE A 85 6.69 -0.98 -2.52
CA ILE A 85 6.20 -0.08 -1.45
C ILE A 85 5.62 1.21 -2.03
N LYS A 86 6.27 1.78 -3.05
CA LYS A 86 5.79 2.98 -3.75
C LYS A 86 4.40 2.78 -4.35
N GLN A 87 4.20 1.69 -5.08
CA GLN A 87 2.89 1.37 -5.68
C GLN A 87 1.83 1.17 -4.61
N ALA A 88 2.13 0.44 -3.54
CA ALA A 88 1.21 0.22 -2.43
C ALA A 88 0.80 1.54 -1.75
N LEU A 89 1.75 2.44 -1.49
CA LEU A 89 1.49 3.76 -0.91
C LEU A 89 0.64 4.63 -1.84
N VAL A 90 0.96 4.67 -3.14
CA VAL A 90 0.19 5.45 -4.11
C VAL A 90 -1.25 4.93 -4.21
N GLN A 91 -1.45 3.62 -4.31
CA GLN A 91 -2.79 3.00 -4.34
C GLN A 91 -3.59 3.32 -3.08
N ARG A 92 -2.94 3.23 -1.91
CA ARG A 92 -3.55 3.57 -0.62
C ARG A 92 -3.98 5.04 -0.55
N LEU A 93 -3.12 5.97 -0.95
CA LEU A 93 -3.45 7.40 -0.97
C LEU A 93 -4.61 7.72 -1.92
N ILE A 94 -4.64 7.08 -3.11
CA ILE A 94 -5.76 7.22 -4.05
C ILE A 94 -7.06 6.72 -3.42
N LYS A 95 -7.05 5.58 -2.71
CA LYS A 95 -8.26 5.08 -2.04
C LYS A 95 -8.75 5.93 -0.88
N VAL A 96 -7.85 6.47 -0.08
CA VAL A 96 -8.25 7.44 0.95
C VAL A 96 -8.87 8.68 0.31
N ASN A 97 -8.29 9.20 -0.76
CA ASN A 97 -8.84 10.35 -1.49
C ASN A 97 -10.21 10.05 -2.13
N ASP A 98 -10.39 8.88 -2.75
CA ASP A 98 -11.68 8.46 -3.33
C ASP A 98 -12.78 8.47 -2.26
N ALA A 99 -12.48 8.00 -1.04
CA ALA A 99 -13.42 8.02 0.07
C ALA A 99 -13.79 9.44 0.49
N GLU A 100 -12.81 10.35 0.61
CA GLU A 100 -13.07 11.77 0.93
C GLU A 100 -13.91 12.46 -0.16
N ILE A 101 -13.66 12.18 -1.44
CA ILE A 101 -14.46 12.69 -2.55
C ILE A 101 -15.91 12.23 -2.44
N GLU A 102 -16.15 10.95 -2.14
CA GLU A 102 -17.50 10.40 -2.02
C GLU A 102 -18.27 10.95 -0.80
N LEU A 103 -17.58 11.19 0.31
CA LEU A 103 -18.16 11.84 1.50
C LEU A 103 -18.45 13.32 1.24
N ALA A 104 -17.57 14.03 0.56
CA ALA A 104 -17.77 15.43 0.20
C ALA A 104 -18.96 15.58 -0.77
N LYS A 105 -19.10 14.71 -1.78
CA LYS A 105 -20.29 14.69 -2.64
C LYS A 105 -21.58 14.46 -1.85
N LEU A 106 -21.56 13.56 -0.86
CA LEU A 106 -22.72 13.35 0.03
C LEU A 106 -23.06 14.65 0.78
N ALA A 107 -22.07 15.37 1.29
CA ALA A 107 -22.27 16.65 1.97
C ALA A 107 -22.84 17.74 1.05
N GLN A 108 -22.40 17.81 -0.20
CA GLN A 108 -22.98 18.71 -1.20
C GLN A 108 -24.47 18.42 -1.45
N GLN A 109 -24.85 17.14 -1.45
CA GLN A 109 -26.23 16.71 -1.68
C GLN A 109 -27.13 16.92 -0.45
N LYS A 110 -26.65 16.62 0.75
CA LYS A 110 -27.46 16.58 1.98
C LYS A 110 -27.49 17.88 2.79
N SER A 111 -26.46 18.71 2.68
CA SER A 111 -26.42 19.95 3.45
C SER A 111 -27.31 21.02 2.82
N ASP A 112 -27.84 21.91 3.64
CA ASP A 112 -28.47 23.17 3.20
C ASP A 112 -27.59 24.39 3.52
N ASN A 113 -26.37 24.15 4.03
CA ASN A 113 -25.44 25.22 4.39
C ASN A 113 -24.47 25.53 3.25
N ASP A 114 -24.52 26.75 2.72
CA ASP A 114 -23.72 27.16 1.56
C ASP A 114 -22.20 27.06 1.81
N GLU A 115 -21.74 27.44 3.00
CA GLU A 115 -20.31 27.36 3.36
C GLU A 115 -19.83 25.90 3.45
N LEU A 116 -20.66 25.00 3.96
CA LEU A 116 -20.37 23.57 3.96
C LEU A 116 -20.32 23.01 2.54
N LYS A 117 -21.26 23.40 1.66
CA LYS A 117 -21.26 22.99 0.25
C LYS A 117 -20.01 23.45 -0.48
N GLN A 118 -19.59 24.69 -0.23
CA GLN A 118 -18.36 25.25 -0.80
C GLN A 118 -17.12 24.53 -0.28
N PHE A 119 -17.05 24.27 1.03
CA PHE A 119 -15.98 23.48 1.63
C PHE A 119 -15.91 22.07 1.00
N ALA A 120 -17.05 21.37 0.91
CA ALA A 120 -17.12 20.06 0.27
C ALA A 120 -16.73 20.09 -1.22
N GLN A 121 -17.13 21.13 -1.96
CA GLN A 121 -16.72 21.30 -3.36
C GLN A 121 -15.20 21.42 -3.51
N MET A 122 -14.55 22.16 -2.60
CA MET A 122 -13.10 22.32 -2.58
C MET A 122 -12.41 20.98 -2.26
N ILE A 123 -12.92 20.20 -1.30
CA ILE A 123 -12.40 18.84 -1.03
C ILE A 123 -12.47 17.98 -2.30
N VAL A 124 -13.62 17.94 -2.98
CA VAL A 124 -13.77 17.17 -4.24
C VAL A 124 -12.69 17.58 -5.26
N GLN A 125 -12.50 18.88 -5.49
CA GLN A 125 -11.56 19.38 -6.49
C GLN A 125 -10.10 19.08 -6.14
N ASP A 126 -9.69 19.42 -4.92
CA ASP A 126 -8.31 19.24 -4.48
C ASP A 126 -7.92 17.74 -4.44
N HIS A 127 -8.81 16.86 -3.95
CA HIS A 127 -8.55 15.43 -3.91
C HIS A 127 -8.57 14.78 -5.30
N GLN A 128 -9.46 15.23 -6.21
CA GLN A 128 -9.44 14.76 -7.60
C GLN A 128 -8.15 15.16 -8.32
N ALA A 129 -7.68 16.39 -8.13
CA ALA A 129 -6.41 16.85 -8.68
C ALA A 129 -5.24 16.04 -8.11
N LEU A 130 -5.24 15.77 -6.81
CA LEU A 130 -4.21 14.92 -6.20
C LEU A 130 -4.24 13.49 -6.74
N ASN A 131 -5.42 12.90 -6.96
CA ASN A 131 -5.54 11.57 -7.56
C ASN A 131 -4.97 11.52 -8.99
N GLN A 132 -5.20 12.55 -9.81
CA GLN A 132 -4.60 12.63 -11.14
C GLN A 132 -3.08 12.63 -11.07
N THR A 133 -2.49 13.39 -10.15
CA THR A 133 -1.04 13.41 -9.94
C THR A 133 -0.54 12.06 -9.42
N LEU A 134 -1.18 11.49 -8.40
CA LEU A 134 -0.80 10.18 -7.84
C LEU A 134 -0.84 9.06 -8.89
N GLN A 135 -1.84 9.05 -9.78
CA GLN A 135 -1.95 8.07 -10.87
C GLN A 135 -0.74 8.12 -11.82
N GLN A 136 -0.14 9.29 -12.04
CA GLN A 136 1.08 9.41 -12.84
C GLN A 136 2.27 8.72 -12.15
N HIS A 137 2.30 8.72 -10.82
CA HIS A 137 3.34 8.07 -10.00
C HIS A 137 3.09 6.58 -9.73
N ALA A 138 1.87 6.08 -9.95
CA ALA A 138 1.56 4.64 -9.88
C ALA A 138 2.36 3.83 -10.93
N GLY A 139 2.82 4.51 -11.99
CA GLY A 139 3.65 3.98 -13.05
C GLY A 139 2.83 3.17 -14.04
N HIS A 140 3.01 3.46 -15.33
CA HIS A 140 2.59 2.59 -16.41
C HIS A 140 3.10 1.19 -16.11
N SER A 141 2.19 0.25 -15.82
CA SER A 141 2.50 -1.17 -15.91
C SER A 141 3.18 -1.36 -17.27
N ALA A 142 4.35 -2.02 -17.27
CA ALA A 142 5.13 -2.30 -18.46
C ALA A 142 4.43 -3.27 -19.46
N SER A 143 3.10 -3.22 -19.54
CA SER A 143 2.23 -4.00 -20.42
C SER A 143 1.87 -3.24 -21.71
N THR A 144 1.89 -1.90 -21.73
CA THR A 144 1.38 -1.14 -22.90
C THR A 144 2.45 -0.77 -23.94
N ARG A 145 3.70 -1.24 -23.81
CA ARG A 145 4.76 -0.98 -24.83
C ARG A 145 4.99 -2.14 -25.81
N SER A 146 4.23 -3.22 -25.71
CA SER A 146 4.32 -4.37 -26.64
C SER A 146 3.25 -4.40 -27.74
N HIS A 147 2.31 -3.45 -27.75
CA HIS A 147 1.30 -3.33 -28.81
C HIS A 147 1.34 -1.92 -29.36
N ASN A 148 2.31 -1.62 -30.23
CA ASN A 148 2.28 -0.55 -31.25
C ASN A 148 3.57 -0.53 -32.09
N ALA A 149 4.26 -1.66 -32.26
CA ALA A 149 5.43 -1.79 -33.12
C ALA A 149 5.17 -2.67 -34.37
N GLU A 150 3.92 -2.72 -34.83
CA GLU A 150 3.51 -3.36 -36.09
C GLU A 150 2.70 -2.36 -36.94
N ALA A 151 3.30 -1.20 -37.23
CA ALA A 151 2.79 -0.30 -38.26
C ALA A 151 3.87 0.65 -38.78
N ASP A 152 5.08 0.15 -39.09
CA ASP A 152 5.93 0.77 -40.11
C ASP A 152 7.03 -0.19 -40.57
N ALA A 153 6.66 -1.16 -41.40
CA ALA A 153 7.58 -2.03 -42.10
C ALA A 153 7.83 -1.49 -43.52
N SER A 154 8.33 -0.25 -43.65
CA SER A 154 8.97 0.16 -44.90
C SER A 154 9.88 1.36 -44.69
N THR A 155 11.07 1.12 -44.11
CA THR A 155 12.35 1.78 -44.47
C THR A 155 13.38 1.41 -43.41
N ARG A 156 14.48 0.78 -43.85
CA ARG A 156 15.86 0.86 -43.31
C ARG A 156 16.56 -0.51 -43.34
N ASN A 157 17.00 -0.89 -44.54
CA ASN A 157 18.15 -1.77 -44.70
C ASN A 157 19.42 -1.00 -44.28
N GLN A 158 19.87 -1.19 -43.05
CA GLN A 158 21.26 -0.97 -42.66
C GLN A 158 21.72 -2.13 -41.77
N PRO A 159 22.94 -2.69 -41.97
CA PRO A 159 23.45 -3.73 -41.12
C PRO A 159 23.85 -3.12 -39.76
N ARG A 160 23.12 -3.45 -38.69
CA ARG A 160 23.52 -3.11 -37.31
C ARG A 160 24.63 -4.05 -36.87
N THR A 161 25.74 -3.48 -36.39
CA THR A 161 26.89 -4.23 -35.87
C THR A 161 26.60 -4.80 -34.48
N SER A 162 27.39 -5.79 -34.06
CA SER A 162 27.25 -6.53 -32.79
C SER A 162 27.41 -5.68 -31.52
N GLU A 163 27.89 -4.45 -31.63
CA GLU A 163 28.14 -3.54 -30.50
C GLU A 163 26.86 -2.84 -30.03
N ASP A 164 25.94 -2.50 -30.94
CA ASP A 164 24.64 -1.89 -30.61
C ASP A 164 23.72 -2.83 -29.81
N ARG A 165 23.93 -4.15 -29.94
CA ARG A 165 23.15 -5.17 -29.22
C ARG A 165 23.55 -5.30 -27.75
N LYS A 166 24.80 -4.99 -27.39
CA LYS A 166 25.31 -5.16 -26.02
C LYS A 166 24.88 -4.01 -25.10
N GLY A 167 24.89 -2.76 -25.59
CA GLY A 167 24.50 -1.58 -24.80
C GLY A 167 23.04 -1.59 -24.33
N ASN A 168 22.11 -2.07 -25.17
CA ASN A 168 20.69 -2.11 -24.86
C ASN A 168 20.30 -3.29 -23.94
N ALA A 169 21.02 -4.41 -24.01
CA ALA A 169 20.83 -5.55 -23.11
C ALA A 169 21.28 -5.23 -21.68
N GLN A 170 22.39 -4.49 -21.53
CA GLN A 170 22.95 -4.11 -20.22
C GLN A 170 22.07 -3.09 -19.49
N ALA A 171 21.52 -2.08 -20.19
CA ALA A 171 20.60 -1.11 -19.59
C ALA A 171 19.29 -1.75 -19.11
N LYS A 172 18.67 -2.63 -19.92
CA LYS A 172 17.49 -3.41 -19.50
C LYS A 172 17.76 -4.38 -18.37
N GLN A 173 18.98 -4.90 -18.27
CA GLN A 173 19.38 -5.78 -17.19
C GLN A 173 19.58 -4.98 -15.90
N GLN A 174 20.17 -3.78 -15.96
CA GLN A 174 20.37 -2.93 -14.78
C GLN A 174 19.05 -2.45 -14.16
N ASP A 175 18.06 -2.06 -14.99
CA ASP A 175 16.71 -1.71 -14.52
C ASP A 175 15.97 -2.92 -13.90
N ARG A 176 16.12 -4.11 -14.50
CA ARG A 176 15.54 -5.36 -13.95
C ARG A 176 16.15 -5.77 -12.62
N TRP A 177 17.41 -5.41 -12.37
CA TRP A 177 18.13 -5.78 -11.14
C TRP A 177 17.79 -4.81 -9.99
N ALA A 178 17.59 -3.52 -10.28
CA ALA A 178 17.08 -2.56 -9.29
C ALA A 178 15.67 -2.93 -8.80
N ASP A 179 14.79 -3.37 -9.71
CA ASP A 179 13.42 -3.77 -9.38
C ASP A 179 13.33 -5.12 -8.63
N ALA A 180 14.36 -5.98 -8.77
CA ALA A 180 14.50 -7.23 -8.04
C ALA A 180 14.97 -7.05 -6.58
N GLN A 181 15.56 -5.89 -6.24
CA GLN A 181 16.03 -5.57 -4.88
C GLN A 181 15.07 -4.66 -4.09
N SER A 182 13.97 -4.20 -4.69
CA SER A 182 12.93 -3.44 -3.99
C SER A 182 12.25 -4.31 -2.93
N ASN A 183 12.14 -3.81 -1.70
CA ASN A 183 11.19 -4.36 -0.73
C ASN A 183 9.78 -4.34 -1.34
N ARG A 184 9.08 -5.47 -1.29
CA ARG A 184 7.73 -5.65 -1.86
C ARG A 184 6.71 -5.88 -0.75
N VAL A 185 5.49 -5.40 -0.99
CA VAL A 185 4.34 -5.63 -0.14
C VAL A 185 3.53 -6.79 -0.75
N PRO A 186 3.16 -7.82 0.04
CA PRO A 186 2.27 -8.89 -0.43
C PRO A 186 0.94 -8.33 -0.94
N MET A 187 0.45 -8.83 -2.08
CA MET A 187 -0.78 -8.34 -2.69
C MET A 187 -2.01 -8.50 -1.80
N GLU A 188 -2.06 -9.59 -1.01
CA GLU A 188 -3.16 -9.87 -0.08
C GLU A 188 -3.25 -8.77 0.99
N PHE A 189 -2.12 -8.21 1.42
CA PHE A 189 -2.10 -7.13 2.39
C PHE A 189 -2.67 -5.83 1.80
N CYS A 190 -2.34 -5.52 0.54
CA CYS A 190 -2.92 -4.39 -0.18
C CYS A 190 -4.44 -4.55 -0.35
N GLN A 191 -4.91 -5.74 -0.74
CA GLN A 191 -6.33 -6.03 -0.90
C GLN A 191 -7.13 -5.88 0.39
N ILE A 192 -6.61 -6.39 1.51
CA ILE A 192 -7.25 -6.20 2.84
C ILE A 192 -7.35 -4.71 3.17
N GLY A 193 -6.29 -3.94 2.89
CA GLY A 193 -6.29 -2.49 3.08
C GLY A 193 -7.35 -1.77 2.23
N GLU A 194 -7.47 -2.13 0.94
CA GLU A 194 -8.50 -1.58 0.04
C GLU A 194 -9.91 -1.91 0.52
N GLN A 195 -10.18 -3.17 0.88
CA GLN A 195 -11.47 -3.59 1.43
C GLN A 195 -11.81 -2.85 2.73
N ALA A 196 -10.83 -2.63 3.61
CA ALA A 196 -11.04 -1.85 4.83
C ALA A 196 -11.45 -0.40 4.52
N CYS A 197 -10.84 0.24 3.52
CA CYS A 197 -11.24 1.57 3.06
C CYS A 197 -12.69 1.57 2.51
N ASP A 198 -13.08 0.55 1.73
CA ASP A 198 -14.44 0.45 1.20
C ASP A 198 -15.49 0.27 2.32
N PHE A 199 -15.21 -0.61 3.29
CA PHE A 199 -16.08 -0.79 4.46
C PHE A 199 -16.17 0.48 5.31
N ALA A 200 -15.06 1.17 5.50
CA ALA A 200 -15.02 2.45 6.21
C ALA A 200 -15.90 3.50 5.56
N LEU A 201 -15.77 3.66 4.24
CA LEU A 201 -16.60 4.58 3.47
C LEU A 201 -18.08 4.21 3.64
N LYS A 202 -18.44 2.94 3.47
CA LYS A 202 -19.82 2.47 3.64
C LYS A 202 -20.36 2.77 5.03
N MET A 203 -19.65 2.37 6.08
CA MET A 203 -20.08 2.60 7.48
C MET A 203 -20.19 4.09 7.81
N THR A 204 -19.29 4.91 7.26
CA THR A 204 -19.32 6.36 7.44
C THR A 204 -20.53 6.99 6.75
N LYS A 205 -20.85 6.57 5.51
CA LYS A 205 -22.06 7.01 4.81
C LYS A 205 -23.31 6.57 5.56
N ASP A 206 -23.36 5.33 6.04
CA ASP A 206 -24.47 4.79 6.83
C ASP A 206 -24.68 5.60 8.13
N MET A 207 -23.59 6.00 8.80
CA MET A 207 -23.64 6.86 9.99
C MET A 207 -24.12 8.28 9.64
N LEU A 208 -23.53 8.92 8.63
CA LEU A 208 -23.89 10.29 8.23
C LEU A 208 -25.34 10.39 7.75
N ASN A 209 -25.87 9.35 7.13
CA ASN A 209 -27.26 9.30 6.67
C ASN A 209 -28.29 9.30 7.81
N GLN A 210 -27.88 9.03 9.06
CA GLN A 210 -28.76 9.12 10.24
C GLN A 210 -28.99 10.56 10.70
N TYR A 211 -28.29 11.53 10.11
CA TYR A 211 -28.37 12.94 10.48
C TYR A 211 -28.89 13.78 9.32
N GLU A 212 -29.54 14.89 9.68
CA GLU A 212 -30.04 15.90 8.75
C GLU A 212 -29.75 17.31 9.28
N GLY A 213 -29.89 18.31 8.39
CA GLY A 213 -29.72 19.72 8.71
C GLY A 213 -28.42 20.02 9.46
N GLN A 214 -28.51 20.72 10.57
CA GLN A 214 -27.33 21.13 11.33
C GLN A 214 -26.60 19.98 12.01
N ASP A 215 -27.30 18.92 12.44
CA ASP A 215 -26.64 17.75 13.04
C ASP A 215 -25.84 16.98 11.99
N PHE A 216 -26.34 16.89 10.75
CA PHE A 216 -25.57 16.36 9.62
C PHE A 216 -24.30 17.17 9.37
N ASN A 217 -24.42 18.50 9.31
CA ASN A 217 -23.27 19.38 9.06
C ASN A 217 -22.18 19.20 10.13
N MET A 218 -22.56 19.10 11.41
CA MET A 218 -21.61 18.89 12.50
C MET A 218 -21.01 17.48 12.50
N ALA A 219 -21.80 16.45 12.20
CA ALA A 219 -21.31 15.07 12.08
C ALA A 219 -20.29 14.95 10.93
N TYR A 220 -20.57 15.54 9.77
CA TYR A 220 -19.66 15.59 8.64
C TYR A 220 -18.36 16.32 8.99
N LEU A 221 -18.42 17.53 9.57
CA LEU A 221 -17.20 18.28 9.93
C LEU A 221 -16.37 17.59 11.01
N GLY A 222 -17.03 16.92 11.97
CA GLY A 222 -16.35 16.09 12.96
C GLY A 222 -15.61 14.92 12.32
N GLN A 223 -16.25 14.21 11.39
CA GLN A 223 -15.62 13.13 10.63
C GLN A 223 -14.45 13.64 9.78
N GLN A 224 -14.63 14.74 9.05
CA GLN A 224 -13.59 15.36 8.22
C GLN A 224 -12.37 15.75 9.05
N THR A 225 -12.58 16.29 10.25
CA THR A 225 -11.49 16.63 11.18
C THR A 225 -10.63 15.41 11.53
N VAL A 226 -11.25 14.29 11.89
CA VAL A 226 -10.50 13.07 12.27
C VAL A 226 -9.83 12.44 11.06
N ALA A 227 -10.53 12.35 9.93
CA ALA A 227 -9.96 11.77 8.71
C ALA A 227 -8.73 12.54 8.23
N HIS A 228 -8.77 13.88 8.26
CA HIS A 228 -7.64 14.72 7.88
C HIS A 228 -6.48 14.64 8.88
N ILE A 229 -6.74 14.47 10.18
CA ILE A 229 -5.66 14.18 11.16
C ILE A 229 -4.95 12.87 10.81
N ASN A 230 -5.71 11.82 10.52
CA ASN A 230 -5.14 10.51 10.19
C ASN A 230 -4.34 10.55 8.89
N LEU A 231 -4.90 11.16 7.84
CA LEU A 231 -4.20 11.31 6.55
C LEU A 231 -2.94 12.17 6.71
N LEU A 232 -2.99 13.27 7.46
CA LEU A 232 -1.81 14.09 7.72
C LEU A 232 -0.72 13.32 8.48
N SER A 233 -1.09 12.51 9.47
CA SER A 233 -0.15 11.65 10.18
C SER A 233 0.48 10.59 9.27
N GLU A 234 -0.31 10.00 8.38
CA GLU A 234 0.19 9.05 7.38
C GLU A 234 1.17 9.73 6.41
N LEU A 235 0.82 10.91 5.89
CA LEU A 235 1.69 11.68 5.00
C LEU A 235 3.02 12.03 5.70
N LYS A 236 3.00 12.47 6.95
CA LYS A 236 4.23 12.72 7.73
C LYS A 236 5.08 11.46 7.94
N ALA A 237 4.46 10.29 8.11
CA ALA A 237 5.19 9.04 8.19
C ALA A 237 5.86 8.69 6.84
N ILE A 238 5.17 8.95 5.73
CA ILE A 238 5.74 8.79 4.38
C ILE A 238 6.87 9.80 4.15
N GLU A 239 6.74 11.05 4.60
CA GLU A 239 7.84 12.04 4.54
C GLU A 239 9.08 11.53 5.28
N SER A 240 8.89 10.96 6.47
CA SER A 240 9.99 10.51 7.32
C SER A 240 10.69 9.24 6.84
N ALA A 241 9.96 8.29 6.25
CA ALA A 241 10.48 6.93 6.01
C ALA A 241 10.10 6.34 4.64
N GLY A 242 9.29 7.04 3.86
CA GLY A 242 8.80 6.59 2.57
C GLY A 242 9.77 6.81 1.41
N PRO A 243 9.41 6.33 0.21
CA PRO A 243 10.21 6.49 -1.00
C PRO A 243 10.49 7.98 -1.31
N GLN A 244 11.76 8.32 -1.58
CA GLN A 244 12.19 9.69 -1.89
C GLN A 244 11.44 10.29 -3.09
N GLU A 245 11.08 9.45 -4.06
CA GLU A 245 10.31 9.83 -5.25
C GLU A 245 8.91 10.37 -4.94
N LEU A 246 8.34 10.04 -3.78
CA LEU A 246 7.02 10.51 -3.35
C LEU A 246 7.10 11.81 -2.54
N GLN A 247 8.28 12.26 -2.14
CA GLN A 247 8.42 13.41 -1.23
C GLN A 247 7.75 14.70 -1.76
N PRO A 248 7.92 15.11 -3.03
CA PRO A 248 7.30 16.33 -3.52
C PRO A 248 5.77 16.30 -3.46
N ILE A 249 5.17 15.17 -3.86
CA ILE A 249 3.70 15.02 -3.89
C ILE A 249 3.12 14.85 -2.48
N VAL A 250 3.84 14.17 -1.58
CA VAL A 250 3.43 13.98 -0.18
C VAL A 250 3.46 15.31 0.57
N GLN A 251 4.50 16.13 0.39
CA GLN A 251 4.59 17.46 1.01
C GLN A 251 3.49 18.41 0.52
N GLN A 252 3.21 18.39 -0.79
CA GLN A 252 2.11 19.15 -1.37
C GLN A 252 0.76 18.69 -0.80
N ALA A 253 0.52 17.38 -0.71
CA ALA A 253 -0.68 16.81 -0.12
C ALA A 253 -0.81 17.18 1.36
N ALA A 254 0.27 17.08 2.15
CA ALA A 254 0.27 17.40 3.58
C ALA A 254 -0.11 18.86 3.84
N THR A 255 0.38 19.78 3.01
CA THR A 255 0.03 21.20 3.07
C THR A 255 -1.47 21.43 2.84
N LYS A 256 -2.04 20.78 1.82
CA LYS A 256 -3.47 20.88 1.49
C LYS A 256 -4.35 20.27 2.58
N VAL A 257 -4.03 19.05 3.02
CA VAL A 257 -4.76 18.35 4.10
C VAL A 257 -4.73 19.14 5.40
N GLN A 258 -3.60 19.78 5.72
CA GLN A 258 -3.50 20.66 6.89
C GLN A 258 -4.40 21.90 6.77
N ALA A 259 -4.49 22.52 5.59
CA ALA A 259 -5.39 23.65 5.34
C ALA A 259 -6.86 23.23 5.47
N HIS A 260 -7.23 22.11 4.86
CA HIS A 260 -8.58 21.54 4.95
C HIS A 260 -8.98 21.22 6.39
N LEU A 261 -8.08 20.64 7.19
CA LEU A 261 -8.28 20.36 8.61
C LEU A 261 -8.62 21.64 9.39
N GLU A 262 -7.87 22.72 9.17
CA GLU A 262 -8.13 23.97 9.87
C GLU A 262 -9.44 24.62 9.41
N GLN A 263 -9.77 24.56 8.11
CA GLN A 263 -11.06 25.03 7.60
C GLN A 263 -12.24 24.23 8.18
N ALA A 264 -12.13 22.91 8.28
CA ALA A 264 -13.15 22.06 8.88
C ALA A 264 -13.41 22.45 10.35
N LYS A 265 -12.35 22.65 11.14
CA LYS A 265 -12.45 23.11 12.54
C LYS A 265 -13.08 24.49 12.66
N GLN A 266 -12.67 25.43 11.81
CA GLN A 266 -13.21 26.79 11.81
C GLN A 266 -14.69 26.81 11.46
N LEU A 267 -15.10 26.06 10.44
CA LEU A 267 -16.49 25.96 10.03
C LEU A 267 -17.33 25.26 11.10
N ALA A 268 -16.82 24.21 11.75
CA ALA A 268 -17.50 23.54 12.86
C ALA A 268 -17.76 24.50 14.02
N LYS A 269 -16.74 25.27 14.41
CA LYS A 269 -16.86 26.30 15.46
C LYS A 269 -17.89 27.37 15.10
N LYS A 270 -17.90 27.81 13.84
CA LYS A 270 -18.87 28.80 13.35
C LYS A 270 -20.30 28.27 13.43
N LEU A 271 -20.55 27.06 12.90
CA LEU A 271 -21.88 26.44 12.96
C LEU A 271 -22.35 26.19 14.39
N GLU A 272 -21.44 25.84 15.31
CA GLU A 272 -21.78 25.71 16.72
C GLU A 272 -22.23 27.05 17.33
N ASN A 273 -21.52 28.14 17.02
CA ASN A 273 -21.89 29.48 17.49
C ASN A 273 -23.23 29.94 16.91
N ASP A 274 -23.48 29.68 15.63
CA ASP A 274 -24.75 29.98 14.96
C ASP A 274 -25.93 29.19 15.57
N ARG A 275 -25.67 27.97 16.07
CA ARG A 275 -26.67 27.21 16.84
C ARG A 275 -27.02 27.92 18.15
N LYS A 276 -26.00 28.34 18.88
CA LYS A 276 -26.14 28.97 20.21
C LYS A 276 -26.84 30.33 20.13
N SER A 277 -26.64 31.08 19.05
CA SER A 277 -27.29 32.38 18.86
C SER A 277 -28.77 32.29 18.45
N ARG A 278 -29.22 31.12 17.98
CA ARG A 278 -30.61 30.85 17.59
C ARG A 278 -31.44 30.11 18.65
N SER A 279 -30.80 29.62 19.71
CA SER A 279 -31.42 28.91 20.84
C SER A 279 -31.81 29.85 21.97
#